data_AF-X1QLX1-F1
#
_entry.id   AF-X1QLX1-F1
#
_cell.length_a   1.000
_cell.length_b   1.000
_cell.length_c   1.000
_cell.angle_alpha   90.00
_cell.angle_beta   90.00
_cell.angle_gamma   90.00
#
_symmetry.space_group_name_H-M   'P 1'
#
loop_
_entity.id
_entity.type
_entity.pdbx_description
1 polymer ?
#
loop_
_entity_poly.entity_id
_entity_poly.type
_entity_poly.pdbx_seq_one_letter_code
_entity_poly.pdbx_strand_id
1 'polypeptide(L)'
;MSRYKYHLSYNFTSFNIKGSQILRPIIPVILQYDNNPPVAITMLLDSGADYSLISKDVGRSLGIDVNKDANSDVQGVSGILQEKNCQIFVFPL
;
A
#
# COMPACT_ATOMS: atom_id res chain seq x y z
N MET A 1 32.29 -13.46 12.26
CA MET A 1 30.94 -13.29 11.66
C MET A 1 30.27 -12.09 12.30
N SER A 2 30.27 -10.94 11.63
CA SER A 2 29.67 -9.69 12.13
C SER A 2 28.18 -9.67 11.83
N ARG A 3 27.34 -9.52 12.87
CA ARG A 3 25.89 -9.30 12.75
C ARG A 3 25.66 -7.84 12.32
N TYR A 4 25.29 -7.62 11.07
CA TYR A 4 24.79 -6.33 10.63
C TYR A 4 23.43 -6.07 11.29
N LYS A 5 23.40 -5.17 12.27
CA LYS A 5 22.19 -4.70 12.96
C LYS A 5 21.65 -3.51 12.15
N TYR A 6 20.89 -3.79 11.10
CA TYR A 6 20.18 -2.74 10.36
C TYR A 6 19.03 -2.23 11.23
N HIS A 7 19.26 -1.12 11.93
CA HIS A 7 18.19 -0.36 12.56
C HIS A 7 17.51 0.48 11.48
N LEU A 8 16.55 -0.13 10.79
CA LEU A 8 15.70 0.57 9.84
C LEU A 8 14.66 1.38 10.65
N SER A 9 14.93 2.68 10.83
CA SER A 9 13.96 3.62 11.38
C SER A 9 13.10 4.15 10.24
N TYR A 10 11.83 3.76 10.19
CA TYR A 10 10.87 4.26 9.22
C TYR A 10 9.96 5.34 9.83
N ASN A 11 9.39 6.19 8.99
CA ASN A 11 8.35 7.11 9.42
C ASN A 11 7.10 6.29 9.77
N PHE A 12 6.77 6.22 11.06
CA PHE A 12 5.59 5.52 11.55
C PHE A 12 4.47 6.52 11.82
N THR A 13 3.31 6.30 11.22
CA THR A 13 2.08 6.97 11.65
C THR A 13 1.54 6.22 12.87
N SER A 14 1.66 6.80 14.06
CA SER A 14 1.09 6.22 15.27
C SER A 14 -0.39 6.56 15.45
N PHE A 15 -1.13 5.74 16.17
CA PHE A 15 -2.45 6.09 16.69
C PHE A 15 -2.56 5.67 18.17
N ASN A 16 -3.44 6.33 18.92
CA ASN A 16 -3.57 6.10 20.35
C ASN A 16 -4.78 5.22 20.65
N ILE A 17 -4.57 4.15 21.43
CA ILE A 17 -5.64 3.33 22.00
C ILE A 17 -5.51 3.39 23.52
N LYS A 18 -6.53 3.94 24.21
CA LYS A 18 -6.57 4.01 25.68
C LYS A 18 -5.30 4.59 26.32
N GLY A 19 -4.71 5.61 25.69
CA GLY A 19 -3.47 6.25 26.16
C GLY A 19 -2.16 5.57 25.74
N SER A 20 -2.23 4.38 25.15
CA SER A 20 -1.07 3.71 24.56
C SER A 20 -0.89 4.12 23.11
N GLN A 21 0.33 4.55 22.77
CA GLN A 21 0.73 4.80 21.38
C GLN A 21 0.99 3.47 20.67
N ILE A 22 0.24 3.21 19.61
CA ILE A 22 0.42 2.05 18.75
C ILE A 22 1.10 2.50 17.46
N LEU A 23 2.19 1.82 17.09
CA LEU A 23 2.89 2.03 15.83
C LEU A 23 2.25 1.18 14.74
N ARG A 24 2.00 1.76 13.57
CA ARG A 24 1.52 1.02 12.40
C ARG A 24 2.69 0.31 11.71
N PRO A 25 2.53 -0.95 11.27
CA PRO A 25 3.58 -1.66 10.54
C PRO A 25 3.68 -1.10 9.12
N ILE A 26 4.58 -0.15 8.92
CA ILE A 26 4.78 0.54 7.63
C ILE A 26 6.20 0.22 7.14
N ILE A 27 6.33 -0.10 5.85
CA ILE A 27 7.61 -0.37 5.20
C ILE A 27 7.78 0.49 3.94
N PRO A 28 9.00 0.99 3.62
CA PRO A 28 9.28 1.56 2.32
C PRO A 28 9.36 0.45 1.28
N VAL A 29 8.80 0.73 0.10
CA VAL A 29 8.84 -0.17 -1.06
C VAL A 29 9.15 0.64 -2.31
N ILE A 30 9.72 -0.02 -3.31
CA ILE A 30 9.90 0.53 -4.65
C ILE A 30 8.97 -0.27 -5.56
N LEU A 31 7.98 0.41 -6.15
CA LEU A 31 7.07 -0.18 -7.12
C LEU A 31 7.61 0.02 -8.53
N GLN A 32 7.57 -1.06 -9.32
CA GLN A 32 7.95 -1.06 -10.73
C GLN A 32 6.76 -1.58 -11.54
N TYR A 33 6.39 -0.88 -12.61
CA TYR A 33 5.32 -1.30 -13.51
C TYR A 33 5.75 -1.09 -14.97
N ASP A 34 5.74 -2.17 -15.74
CA ASP A 34 6.25 -2.23 -17.11
C ASP A 34 7.64 -1.56 -17.23
N ASN A 35 7.81 -0.72 -18.25
CA ASN A 35 9.04 0.04 -18.51
C ASN A 35 8.98 1.47 -17.95
N ASN A 36 8.03 1.78 -17.05
CA ASN A 36 7.93 3.10 -16.45
C ASN A 36 8.97 3.30 -15.34
N PRO A 37 9.32 4.56 -15.00
CA PRO A 37 10.20 4.82 -13.86
C PRO A 37 9.66 4.23 -12.55
N PRO A 38 10.53 3.69 -11.68
CA PRO A 38 10.10 3.15 -10.39
C PRO A 38 9.59 4.26 -9.46
N VAL A 39 8.59 3.93 -8.63
CA VAL A 39 8.00 4.86 -7.65
C VAL A 39 8.28 4.34 -6.25
N ALA A 40 8.99 5.13 -5.44
CA ALA A 40 9.22 4.84 -4.04
C ALA A 40 8.03 5.32 -3.19
N ILE A 41 7.44 4.43 -2.40
CA ILE A 41 6.32 4.74 -1.48
C ILE A 41 6.54 4.05 -0.13
N THR A 42 5.69 4.39 0.84
CA THR A 42 5.54 3.61 2.08
C THR A 42 4.22 2.86 2.08
N MET A 43 4.24 1.56 2.37
CA MET A 43 3.06 0.70 2.43
C MET A 43 2.76 0.22 3.85
N LEU A 44 1.48 0.09 4.17
CA LEU A 44 1.00 -0.60 5.37
C LEU A 44 1.05 -2.11 5.15
N LEU A 45 1.60 -2.85 6.11
CA LEU A 45 1.49 -4.30 6.16
C LEU A 45 0.18 -4.69 6.83
N ASP A 46 -0.78 -5.14 6.04
CA ASP A 46 -2.12 -5.53 6.51
C ASP A 46 -2.41 -6.98 6.14
N SER A 47 -2.33 -7.88 7.12
CA SER A 47 -2.68 -9.30 6.92
C SER A 47 -4.18 -9.54 6.76
N GLY A 48 -5.01 -8.53 7.02
CA GLY A 48 -6.46 -8.60 6.85
C GLY A 48 -6.94 -8.22 5.45
N ALA A 49 -6.04 -7.80 4.56
CA ALA A 49 -6.37 -7.46 3.18
C ALA A 49 -6.08 -8.64 2.24
N ASP A 50 -7.06 -9.01 1.42
CA ASP A 50 -6.89 -10.06 0.39
C ASP A 50 -6.00 -9.58 -0.78
N TYR A 51 -5.92 -8.27 -0.99
CA TYR A 51 -5.20 -7.65 -2.09
C TYR A 51 -4.33 -6.48 -1.64
N SER A 52 -3.28 -6.20 -2.41
CA SER A 52 -2.53 -4.95 -2.29
C SER A 52 -3.31 -3.79 -2.91
N LEU A 53 -3.47 -2.73 -2.13
CA LEU A 53 -4.14 -1.50 -2.57
C LEU A 53 -3.12 -0.37 -2.66
N ILE A 54 -3.12 0.34 -3.77
CA ILE A 54 -2.35 1.59 -3.94
C ILE A 54 -3.30 2.73 -4.27
N SER A 55 -2.90 3.94 -3.91
CA SER A 55 -3.69 5.13 -4.25
C SER A 55 -3.68 5.40 -5.76
N LYS A 56 -4.74 6.07 -6.24
CA LYS A 56 -4.86 6.48 -7.65
C LYS A 56 -3.66 7.32 -8.12
N ASP A 57 -3.12 8.17 -7.25
CA ASP A 57 -1.97 9.02 -7.59
C ASP A 57 -0.67 8.23 -7.72
N VAL A 58 -0.50 7.17 -6.93
CA VAL A 58 0.62 6.23 -7.11
C VAL A 58 0.46 5.45 -8.41
N GLY A 59 -0.75 4.97 -8.72
CA GLY A 59 -1.04 4.30 -9.99
C GLY A 59 -0.72 5.18 -11.21
N ARG A 60 -1.12 6.45 -11.17
CA ARG A 60 -0.76 7.44 -12.21
C ARG A 60 0.75 7.65 -12.33
N SER A 61 1.44 7.72 -11.20
CA SER A 61 2.91 7.88 -11.16
C SER A 61 3.63 6.66 -11.75
N LEU A 62 3.02 5.48 -11.66
CA LEU A 62 3.49 4.25 -12.29
C LEU A 62 3.13 4.15 -13.79
N GLY A 63 2.47 5.16 -14.36
CA GLY A 63 2.02 5.14 -15.75
C GLY A 63 0.78 4.27 -15.99
N ILE A 64 0.06 3.88 -14.94
CA ILE A 64 -1.12 3.03 -15.04
C ILE A 64 -2.35 3.87 -15.43
N ASP A 65 -3.12 3.39 -16.41
CA ASP A 65 -4.41 3.98 -16.72
C ASP A 65 -5.47 3.58 -15.67
N VAL A 66 -5.55 4.42 -14.65
CA VAL A 66 -6.48 4.32 -13.51
C VAL A 66 -7.95 4.57 -13.85
N ASN A 67 -8.27 4.92 -15.09
CA ASN A 67 -9.66 5.06 -15.54
C ASN A 67 -10.10 3.90 -16.44
N LYS A 68 -9.19 2.98 -16.79
CA LYS A 68 -9.51 1.77 -17.53
C LYS A 68 -10.16 0.77 -16.58
N ASP A 69 -11.33 0.27 -16.99
CA ASP A 69 -12.26 -0.53 -16.18
C ASP A 69 -11.58 -1.61 -15.33
N ALA A 70 -11.42 -1.35 -14.04
CA ALA A 70 -11.22 -2.36 -13.03
C ALA A 70 -12.53 -2.48 -12.25
N ASN A 71 -13.46 -3.28 -12.79
CA ASN A 71 -14.67 -3.66 -12.06
C ASN A 71 -14.28 -4.72 -11.03
N SER A 72 -13.92 -4.28 -9.83
CA SER A 72 -13.66 -5.16 -8.69
C SER A 72 -14.29 -4.56 -7.44
N ASP A 73 -15.24 -5.29 -6.85
CA ASP A 73 -15.83 -4.92 -5.58
C ASP A 73 -14.81 -5.13 -4.46
N VAL A 74 -14.53 -4.07 -3.68
CA VAL A 74 -13.70 -4.15 -2.47
C VAL A 74 -14.60 -3.98 -1.26
N GLN A 75 -14.57 -4.91 -0.32
CA GLN A 75 -15.29 -4.78 0.95
C GLN A 75 -14.34 -4.36 2.07
N GLY A 76 -14.65 -3.24 2.72
CA GLY A 76 -13.94 -2.77 3.91
C GLY A 76 -14.86 -2.70 5.13
N VAL A 77 -14.32 -2.21 6.25
CA VAL A 77 -15.07 -2.04 7.51
C VAL A 77 -16.30 -1.12 7.35
N SER A 78 -16.24 -0.17 6.41
CA SER A 78 -17.34 0.76 6.12
C SER A 78 -18.38 0.22 5.13
N GLY A 79 -18.25 -1.04 4.69
CA GLY A 79 -19.10 -1.66 3.68
C GLY A 79 -18.39 -1.88 2.35
N ILE A 80 -19.18 -2.17 1.31
CA ILE A 80 -18.67 -2.46 -0.04
C ILE A 80 -18.44 -1.13 -0.77
N LEU A 81 -17.22 -0.93 -1.24
CA LEU A 81 -16.85 0.10 -2.18
C LEU A 81 -16.96 -0.46 -3.60
N GLN A 82 -18.02 -0.05 -4.30
CA GLN A 82 -18.08 -0.09 -5.76
C GLN A 82 -17.35 1.15 -6.30
N GLU A 83 -16.01 1.16 -6.26
CA GLU A 83 -15.28 2.37 -6.61
C GLU A 83 -14.65 2.36 -8.00
N LYS A 84 -15.09 3.32 -8.82
CA LYS A 84 -14.42 3.86 -10.02
C LYS A 84 -13.11 4.63 -9.70
N ASN A 85 -12.65 4.64 -8.45
CA ASN A 85 -11.63 5.56 -7.92
C ASN A 85 -10.44 4.89 -7.21
N CYS A 86 -10.51 3.60 -6.90
CA CYS A 86 -9.40 2.81 -6.36
C CYS A 86 -9.19 1.62 -7.28
N GLN A 87 -7.97 1.42 -7.77
CA GLN A 87 -7.65 0.30 -8.63
C GLN A 87 -6.90 -0.73 -7.80
N ILE A 88 -7.46 -1.94 -7.72
CA ILE A 88 -6.81 -3.07 -7.07
C ILE A 88 -5.70 -3.55 -8.00
N PHE A 89 -4.48 -3.66 -7.48
CA PHE A 89 -3.40 -4.32 -8.19
C PHE A 89 -3.08 -5.62 -7.48
N VAL A 90 -3.47 -6.72 -8.12
CA VAL A 90 -3.07 -8.04 -7.71
C VAL A 90 -1.68 -8.28 -8.27
N PHE A 91 -0.66 -8.09 -7.44
CA PHE A 91 0.68 -8.58 -7.76
C PHE A 91 0.75 -10.04 -7.31
N PRO A 92 0.96 -11.01 -8.23
CA PRO A 92 1.28 -12.37 -7.80
C PRO A 92 2.61 -12.34 -7.03
N LEU A 93 2.62 -13.00 -5.87
CA LEU A 93 3.82 -13.27 -5.09
C LEU A 93 4.72 -14.29 -5.80
#